data_AF-A0A349GA25-F1
#
_entry.id   AF-A0A349GA25-F1
#
_cell.length_a   1.000
_cell.length_b   1.000
_cell.length_c   1.000
_cell.angle_alpha   90.00
_cell.angle_beta   90.00
_cell.angle_gamma   90.00
#
_symmetry.space_group_name_H-M   'P 1'
#
loop_
_entity.id
_entity.type
_entity.pdbx_description
1 polymer ?
#
loop_
_entity_poly.entity_id
_entity_poly.type
_entity_poly.pdbx_seq_one_letter_code
_entity_poly.pdbx_strand_id
1 'polypeptide(L)'
;MVILNTQEANRCLLCKNPKCQTHCPINTPIPEVVKLYKEGKIEEAGQLLFDNNPLSLVCSKVCVHEEQCKGNCILGIKGDPIEFHKIEEEISMAFFEHQTLEPSKKDKGRIAIIGGGPAGLTISFILAKKGYDVTIFEAHNKIGGVLRYGIPEYRLSNTIVDQIEVKLIEAGVKIRPNTLIGPVITLDRLFQDGYKAAFIGTGVWNPKPLTIKGETLGHVHYAIDYLKSPETYRLGKNVAVIGAGNVAFDAARSAIRNGVEKVTIIYRKGFDDMPATGHEIRESLDDGISFELYKYPIEIKDGGIVVGSIERMPNAGPDGQEGFKQRPDQSSFFEA
;
A
#
# COMPACT_ATOMS: atom_id res chain seq x y z
N MET A 1 18.36 -0.53 24.34
CA MET A 1 18.17 -1.95 24.67
C MET A 1 16.84 -2.36 24.04
N VAL A 2 16.88 -3.05 22.91
CA VAL A 2 15.66 -3.49 22.21
C VAL A 2 14.95 -4.51 23.10
N ILE A 3 13.70 -4.23 23.48
CA ILE A 3 12.88 -5.22 24.16
C ILE A 3 12.48 -6.23 23.08
N LEU A 4 13.17 -7.36 23.04
CA LEU A 4 12.87 -8.42 22.08
C LEU A 4 11.50 -9.03 22.42
N ASN A 5 10.62 -9.13 21.44
CA ASN A 5 9.43 -9.97 21.46
C ASN A 5 9.78 -11.48 21.36
N THR A 6 10.67 -11.92 22.25
CA THR A 6 11.13 -13.31 22.33
C THR A 6 9.98 -14.26 22.65
N GLN A 7 8.92 -13.79 23.32
CA GLN A 7 7.73 -14.57 23.61
C GLN A 7 7.04 -15.05 22.32
N GLU A 8 6.82 -14.14 21.37
CA GLU A 8 6.19 -14.50 20.10
C GLU A 8 7.10 -15.40 19.25
N ALA A 9 8.39 -15.08 19.18
CA ALA A 9 9.36 -15.90 18.45
C ALA A 9 9.46 -17.33 19.01
N ASN A 10 9.32 -17.50 20.33
CA ASN A 10 9.35 -18.80 21.00
C ASN A 10 8.16 -19.69 20.65
N ARG A 11 7.01 -19.12 20.26
CA ARG A 11 5.84 -19.89 19.78
C ARG A 11 6.07 -20.48 18.39
N CYS A 12 7.00 -19.93 17.60
CA CYS A 12 7.23 -20.38 16.24
C CYS A 12 7.82 -21.80 16.22
N LEU A 13 7.18 -22.67 15.43
CA LEU A 13 7.53 -24.09 15.31
C LEU A 13 8.77 -24.36 14.45
N LEU A 14 9.35 -23.34 13.81
CA LEU A 14 10.46 -23.47 12.85
C LEU A 14 10.18 -24.59 11.82
N CYS A 15 9.00 -24.52 11.20
CA CYS A 15 8.46 -25.59 10.37
C CYS A 15 9.43 -25.99 9.25
N LYS A 16 9.64 -27.30 9.06
CA LYS A 16 10.44 -27.84 7.95
C LYS A 16 9.89 -27.45 6.56
N ASN A 17 8.56 -27.41 6.43
CA ASN A 17 7.84 -26.99 5.22
C ASN A 17 7.02 -25.72 5.53
N PRO A 18 7.64 -24.53 5.57
CA PRO A 18 7.01 -23.32 6.07
C PRO A 18 5.97 -22.74 5.09
N LYS A 19 4.69 -22.94 5.41
CA LYS A 19 3.58 -22.37 4.64
C LYS A 19 3.60 -20.83 4.62
N CYS A 20 4.02 -20.20 5.71
CA CYS A 20 4.20 -18.75 5.79
C CYS A 20 5.20 -18.19 4.76
N GLN A 21 6.28 -18.92 4.47
CA GLN A 21 7.28 -18.54 3.47
C GLN A 21 6.74 -18.77 2.05
N THR A 22 6.18 -19.95 1.78
CA THR A 22 5.63 -20.27 0.44
C THR A 22 4.48 -19.36 -0.01
N HIS A 23 3.72 -18.79 0.93
CA HIS A 23 2.63 -17.84 0.66
C HIS A 23 3.07 -16.38 0.80
N CYS A 24 4.36 -16.13 1.07
CA CYS A 24 4.93 -14.80 0.94
C CYS A 24 5.29 -14.56 -0.53
N PRO A 25 4.80 -13.47 -1.18
CA PRO A 25 5.07 -13.22 -2.60
C PRO A 25 6.56 -13.14 -2.96
N ILE A 26 7.40 -12.75 -2.00
CA ILE A 26 8.85 -12.63 -2.13
C ILE A 26 9.60 -13.78 -1.45
N ASN A 27 8.88 -14.83 -1.02
CA ASN A 27 9.44 -16.04 -0.40
C ASN A 27 10.41 -15.78 0.76
N THR A 28 10.13 -14.77 1.60
CA THR A 28 10.96 -14.39 2.76
C THR A 28 11.28 -15.63 3.61
N PRO A 29 12.55 -15.85 4.00
CA PRO A 29 12.98 -17.02 4.78
C PRO A 29 12.57 -16.91 6.26
N ILE A 30 11.26 -16.86 6.51
CA ILE A 30 10.66 -16.57 7.82
C ILE A 30 11.20 -17.48 8.94
N PRO A 31 11.29 -18.81 8.81
CA PRO A 31 11.83 -19.64 9.89
C PRO A 31 13.29 -19.35 10.22
N GLU A 32 14.09 -18.99 9.22
CA GLU A 32 15.51 -18.67 9.41
C GLU A 32 15.67 -17.32 10.12
N VAL A 33 14.90 -16.31 9.70
CA VAL A 33 14.84 -15.00 10.38
C VAL A 33 14.42 -15.17 11.84
N VAL A 34 13.36 -15.94 12.11
CA VAL A 34 12.90 -16.20 13.49
C VAL A 34 13.94 -16.97 14.29
N LYS A 35 14.67 -17.92 13.67
CA LYS A 35 15.76 -18.63 14.35
C LYS A 35 16.88 -17.69 14.77
N LEU A 36 17.36 -16.84 13.86
CA LEU A 36 18.39 -15.83 14.16
C LEU A 36 17.94 -14.87 15.26
N TYR A 37 16.68 -14.43 15.19
CA TYR A 37 16.07 -13.59 16.21
C TYR A 37 16.05 -14.25 17.60
N LYS A 38 15.70 -15.53 17.70
CA LYS A 38 15.76 -16.30 18.96
C LYS A 38 17.18 -16.47 19.50
N GLU A 39 18.17 -16.52 18.62
CA GLU A 39 19.59 -16.59 18.95
C GLU A 39 20.19 -15.22 19.33
N GLY A 40 19.40 -14.14 19.29
CA GLY A 40 19.86 -12.77 19.56
C GLY A 40 20.69 -12.16 18.43
N LYS A 41 20.72 -12.78 17.24
CA LYS A 41 21.50 -12.36 16.07
C LYS A 41 20.70 -11.38 15.20
N ILE A 42 20.38 -10.22 15.78
CA ILE A 42 19.49 -9.23 15.14
C ILE A 42 20.11 -8.66 13.86
N GLU A 43 21.42 -8.37 13.86
CA GLU A 43 22.12 -7.85 12.69
C GLU A 43 22.11 -8.84 11.52
N GLU A 44 22.39 -10.13 11.77
CA GLU A 44 22.33 -11.18 10.74
C GLU A 44 20.91 -11.35 10.19
N ALA A 45 19.90 -11.31 11.07
CA ALA A 45 18.50 -11.38 10.66
C ALA A 45 18.08 -10.17 9.83
N GLY A 46 18.53 -8.97 10.20
CA GLY A 46 18.29 -7.72 9.48
C GLY A 46 18.93 -7.71 8.10
N GLN A 47 20.19 -8.15 8.02
CA GLN A 47 20.88 -8.31 6.74
C GLN A 47 20.15 -9.30 5.83
N LEU A 48 19.70 -10.44 6.37
CA LEU A 48 18.93 -11.44 5.63
C LEU A 48 17.61 -10.87 5.09
N LEU A 49 16.87 -10.12 5.91
CA LEU A 49 15.64 -9.45 5.49
C LEU A 49 15.90 -8.39 4.43
N PHE A 50 16.91 -7.54 4.62
CA PHE A 50 17.24 -6.47 3.69
C PHE A 50 17.71 -6.98 2.33
N ASP A 51 18.54 -8.03 2.31
CA ASP A 51 19.01 -8.64 1.07
C ASP A 51 17.87 -9.33 0.30
N ASN A 52 16.89 -9.88 1.01
CA ASN A 52 15.68 -10.44 0.40
C ASN A 52 14.73 -9.34 -0.11
N ASN A 53 14.49 -8.31 0.71
CA ASN A 53 13.65 -7.16 0.38
C ASN A 53 14.11 -5.89 1.14
N PRO A 54 14.68 -4.91 0.41
CA PRO A 54 15.07 -3.62 0.99
C PRO A 54 13.90 -2.82 1.59
N LEU A 55 12.65 -3.19 1.30
CA LEU A 55 11.44 -2.59 1.87
C LEU A 55 10.81 -3.45 2.99
N SER A 56 11.59 -4.33 3.62
CA SER A 56 11.13 -5.20 4.73
C SER A 56 10.38 -4.42 5.82
N LEU A 57 10.92 -3.28 6.27
CA LEU A 57 10.27 -2.41 7.28
C LEU A 57 8.92 -1.85 6.82
N VAL A 58 8.74 -1.60 5.52
CA VAL A 58 7.45 -1.16 4.99
C VAL A 58 6.49 -2.35 4.95
N CYS A 59 6.94 -3.50 4.46
CA CYS A 59 6.14 -4.73 4.37
C CYS A 59 5.67 -5.24 5.74
N SER A 60 6.46 -5.04 6.79
CA SER A 60 6.05 -5.38 8.16
C SER A 60 4.86 -4.57 8.65
N LYS A 61 4.62 -3.38 8.07
CA LYS A 61 3.50 -2.49 8.40
C LYS A 61 2.27 -2.69 7.52
N VAL A 62 2.45 -2.79 6.20
CA VAL A 62 1.33 -2.62 5.24
C VAL A 62 0.99 -3.86 4.42
N CYS A 63 1.73 -4.96 4.53
CA CYS A 63 1.35 -6.20 3.85
C CYS A 63 0.01 -6.72 4.38
N VAL A 64 -0.75 -7.40 3.51
CA VAL A 64 -1.98 -8.09 3.90
C VAL A 64 -1.62 -9.42 4.55
N HIS A 65 -1.08 -9.38 5.78
CA HIS A 65 -0.52 -10.57 6.42
C HIS A 65 -1.55 -11.69 6.61
N GLU A 66 -2.83 -11.32 6.80
CA GLU A 66 -3.98 -12.24 6.96
C GLU A 66 -4.20 -13.12 5.71
N GLU A 67 -3.83 -12.65 4.52
CA GLU A 67 -3.90 -13.43 3.28
C GLU A 67 -2.56 -14.11 2.94
N GLN A 68 -1.48 -13.72 3.62
CA GLN A 68 -0.11 -14.13 3.33
C GLN A 68 0.49 -14.92 4.51
N CYS A 69 1.61 -14.47 5.07
CA CYS A 69 2.40 -15.23 6.03
C CYS A 69 1.65 -15.58 7.32
N LYS A 70 0.85 -14.65 7.88
CA LYS A 70 0.07 -14.86 9.12
C LYS A 70 -1.10 -15.81 8.86
N GLY A 71 -1.88 -15.57 7.80
CA GLY A 71 -3.02 -16.41 7.42
C GLY A 71 -2.66 -17.85 7.10
N ASN A 72 -1.45 -18.07 6.58
CA ASN A 72 -0.95 -19.39 6.19
C ASN A 72 0.00 -20.00 7.22
N CYS A 73 0.07 -19.47 8.45
CA CYS A 73 0.89 -20.06 9.50
C CYS A 73 0.31 -21.41 9.95
N ILE A 74 1.12 -22.47 10.00
CA ILE A 74 0.67 -23.82 10.41
C ILE A 74 0.15 -23.83 11.86
N LEU A 75 0.71 -23.00 12.74
CA LEU A 75 0.24 -22.86 14.12
C LEU A 75 -1.21 -22.34 14.18
N GLY A 76 -1.59 -21.53 13.19
CA GLY A 76 -2.93 -20.96 13.00
C GLY A 76 -4.05 -22.00 12.82
N ILE A 77 -3.72 -23.27 12.55
CA ILE A 77 -4.72 -24.34 12.36
C ILE A 77 -5.39 -24.72 13.68
N LYS A 78 -4.65 -24.68 14.80
CA LYS A 78 -5.12 -25.14 16.13
C LYS A 78 -4.99 -24.09 17.22
N GLY A 79 -4.47 -22.91 16.92
CA GLY A 79 -4.28 -21.81 17.84
C GLY A 79 -3.99 -20.53 17.08
N ASP A 80 -3.44 -19.53 17.76
CA ASP A 80 -3.16 -18.26 17.10
C ASP A 80 -1.91 -18.37 16.20
N PRO A 81 -1.94 -17.79 14.98
CA PRO A 81 -0.79 -17.77 14.09
C PRO A 81 0.33 -16.88 14.66
N ILE A 82 1.56 -17.12 14.19
CA ILE A 82 2.70 -16.26 14.54
C ILE A 82 2.56 -14.89 13.88
N GLU A 83 2.70 -13.85 14.67
CA GLU A 83 2.71 -12.47 14.22
C GLU A 83 4.10 -12.06 13.71
N PHE A 84 4.57 -12.75 12.67
CA PHE A 84 5.92 -12.55 12.12
C PHE A 84 6.21 -11.09 11.77
N HIS A 85 5.21 -10.35 11.27
CA HIS A 85 5.35 -8.94 10.92
C HIS A 85 5.82 -8.05 12.10
N LYS A 86 5.48 -8.41 13.36
CA LYS A 86 5.99 -7.68 14.53
C LYS A 86 7.49 -7.94 14.76
N ILE A 87 7.91 -9.19 14.57
CA ILE A 87 9.33 -9.59 14.63
C ILE A 87 10.10 -8.95 13.47
N GLU A 88 9.54 -8.97 12.26
CA GLU A 88 10.10 -8.35 11.06
C GLU A 88 10.28 -6.84 11.24
N GLU A 89 9.31 -6.16 11.84
CA GLU A 89 9.38 -4.74 12.15
C GLU A 89 10.53 -4.42 13.11
N GLU A 90 10.62 -5.12 14.24
CA GLU A 90 11.67 -4.90 15.24
C GLU A 90 13.07 -5.10 14.65
N ILE A 91 13.27 -6.19 13.91
CA ILE A 91 14.55 -6.48 13.24
C ILE A 91 14.86 -5.41 12.20
N SER A 92 13.90 -5.11 11.32
CA SER A 92 14.14 -4.20 10.20
C SER A 92 14.38 -2.77 10.69
N MET A 93 13.65 -2.32 11.71
CA MET A 93 13.85 -1.00 12.30
C MET A 93 15.25 -0.89 12.95
N ALA A 94 15.63 -1.87 13.78
CA ALA A 94 16.96 -1.90 14.38
C ALA A 94 18.07 -1.92 13.33
N PHE A 95 17.91 -2.73 12.27
CA PHE A 95 18.89 -2.81 11.19
C PHE A 95 19.01 -1.49 10.41
N PHE A 96 17.90 -0.86 10.05
CA PHE A 96 17.91 0.42 9.31
C PHE A 96 18.59 1.56 10.09
N GLU A 97 18.49 1.58 11.42
CA GLU A 97 19.14 2.59 12.26
C GLU A 97 20.67 2.48 12.27
N HIS A 98 21.22 1.25 12.22
CA HIS A 98 22.66 1.00 12.38
C HIS A 98 23.37 0.76 11.04
N GLN A 99 22.65 0.29 10.02
CA GLN A 99 23.24 -0.04 8.72
C GLN A 99 23.70 1.23 7.99
N THR A 100 24.98 1.32 7.65
CA THR A 100 25.47 2.31 6.69
C THR A 100 25.63 1.64 5.33
N LEU A 101 25.11 2.25 4.28
CA LEU A 101 25.31 1.75 2.91
C LEU A 101 26.42 2.53 2.23
N GLU A 102 27.49 1.85 1.86
CA GLU A 102 28.58 2.48 1.12
C GLU A 102 28.35 2.41 -0.39
N PRO A 103 28.61 3.50 -1.14
CA PRO A 103 28.51 3.48 -2.59
C PRO A 103 29.44 2.41 -3.19
N SER A 104 28.88 1.55 -4.03
CA SER A 104 29.71 0.66 -4.85
C SER A 104 30.43 1.44 -5.96
N LYS A 105 31.55 0.90 -6.46
CA LYS A 105 32.23 1.46 -7.64
C LYS A 105 31.27 1.46 -8.84
N LYS A 106 31.07 2.65 -9.43
CA LYS A 106 30.07 2.90 -10.48
C LYS A 106 30.62 2.69 -11.89
N ASP A 107 31.07 1.48 -12.22
CA ASP A 107 31.74 1.19 -13.50
C ASP A 107 30.89 0.37 -14.50
N LYS A 108 29.65 0.01 -14.16
CA LYS A 108 28.75 -0.76 -15.04
C LYS A 108 27.84 0.07 -15.95
N GLY A 109 27.94 1.40 -15.86
CA GLY A 109 27.13 2.33 -16.65
C GLY A 109 25.92 2.87 -15.90
N ARG A 110 25.18 3.77 -16.56
CA ARG A 110 24.10 4.55 -15.95
C ARG A 110 22.73 3.94 -16.22
N ILE A 111 21.87 3.88 -15.21
CA ILE A 111 20.51 3.34 -15.29
C ILE A 111 19.49 4.38 -14.82
N ALA A 112 18.43 4.57 -15.60
CA ALA A 112 17.33 5.46 -15.27
C ALA A 112 16.19 4.64 -14.63
N ILE A 113 15.72 5.09 -13.48
CA ILE A 113 14.55 4.52 -12.80
C ILE A 113 13.45 5.58 -12.84
N ILE A 114 12.35 5.28 -13.53
CA ILE A 114 11.26 6.23 -13.77
C ILE A 114 10.13 5.89 -12.81
N GLY A 115 9.97 6.71 -11.77
CA GLY A 115 9.08 6.48 -10.63
C GLY A 115 9.84 6.04 -9.38
N GLY A 116 9.68 6.81 -8.29
CA GLY A 116 10.26 6.55 -6.97
C GLY A 116 9.34 5.75 -6.03
N GLY A 117 8.40 4.96 -6.58
CA GLY A 117 7.53 4.07 -5.79
C GLY A 117 8.22 2.74 -5.40
N PRO A 118 7.52 1.81 -4.72
CA PRO A 118 8.10 0.57 -4.18
C PRO A 118 9.04 -0.17 -5.14
N ALA A 119 8.57 -0.42 -6.37
CA ALA A 119 9.36 -1.11 -7.38
C ALA A 119 10.65 -0.35 -7.76
N GLY A 120 10.56 0.97 -7.89
CA GLY A 120 11.68 1.85 -8.20
C GLY A 120 12.70 1.92 -7.06
N LEU A 121 12.25 1.96 -5.81
CA LEU A 121 13.12 1.95 -4.63
C LEU A 121 13.89 0.63 -4.53
N THR A 122 13.18 -0.51 -4.62
CA THR A 122 13.79 -1.85 -4.53
C THR A 122 14.84 -2.07 -5.61
N ILE A 123 14.52 -1.80 -6.88
CA ILE A 123 15.47 -2.01 -7.98
C ILE A 123 16.67 -1.06 -7.88
N SER A 124 16.50 0.14 -7.32
CA SER A 124 17.59 1.09 -7.11
C SER A 124 18.62 0.56 -6.13
N PHE A 125 18.20 0.01 -4.99
CA PHE A 125 19.12 -0.66 -4.05
C PHE A 125 19.88 -1.81 -4.71
N ILE A 126 19.16 -2.68 -5.44
CA ILE A 126 19.75 -3.85 -6.09
C ILE A 126 20.80 -3.44 -7.14
N LEU A 127 20.49 -2.44 -7.97
CA LEU A 127 21.39 -1.99 -9.03
C LEU A 127 22.56 -1.17 -8.48
N ALA A 128 22.35 -0.35 -7.45
CA ALA A 128 23.41 0.37 -6.77
C ALA A 128 24.43 -0.60 -6.16
N LYS A 129 23.97 -1.62 -5.41
CA LYS A 129 24.82 -2.70 -4.87
C LYS A 129 25.58 -3.47 -5.96
N LYS A 130 25.04 -3.52 -7.17
CA LYS A 130 25.70 -4.15 -8.33
C LYS A 130 26.73 -3.26 -9.03
N GLY A 131 26.89 -1.98 -8.66
CA GLY A 131 27.87 -1.06 -9.25
C GLY A 131 27.37 -0.24 -10.45
N TYR A 132 26.05 -0.06 -10.59
CA TYR A 132 25.48 0.85 -11.60
C TYR A 132 25.34 2.28 -11.05
N ASP A 133 25.50 3.29 -11.91
CA ASP A 133 25.17 4.69 -11.58
C ASP A 133 23.66 4.90 -11.75
N VAL A 134 22.91 4.71 -10.67
CA VAL A 134 21.44 4.76 -10.68
C VAL A 134 20.95 6.19 -10.48
N THR A 135 19.97 6.60 -11.28
CA THR A 135 19.20 7.84 -11.06
C THR A 135 17.71 7.54 -11.02
N ILE A 136 17.03 7.91 -9.95
CA ILE A 136 15.57 7.91 -9.83
C ILE A 136 15.03 9.25 -10.35
N PHE A 137 14.06 9.19 -11.24
CA PHE A 137 13.26 10.31 -11.73
C PHE A 137 11.86 10.20 -11.15
N GLU A 138 11.49 11.12 -10.27
CA GLU A 138 10.19 11.12 -9.59
C GLU A 138 9.38 12.34 -10.02
N ALA A 139 8.13 12.13 -10.41
CA ALA A 139 7.25 13.19 -10.88
C ALA A 139 6.82 14.16 -9.75
N HIS A 140 6.73 13.66 -8.52
CA HIS A 140 6.38 14.45 -7.35
C HIS A 140 7.61 15.03 -6.63
N ASN A 141 7.37 15.83 -5.59
CA ASN A 141 8.41 16.50 -4.82
C ASN A 141 9.24 15.56 -3.94
N LYS A 142 8.71 14.38 -3.58
CA LYS A 142 9.40 13.35 -2.80
C LYS A 142 9.19 11.96 -3.41
N ILE A 143 10.13 11.05 -3.16
CA ILE A 143 9.97 9.63 -3.51
C ILE A 143 9.04 8.91 -2.53
N GLY A 144 8.66 7.67 -2.85
CA GLY A 144 7.77 6.82 -2.06
C GLY A 144 6.56 6.34 -2.84
N GLY A 145 6.11 7.10 -3.84
CA GLY A 145 4.90 6.79 -4.59
C GLY A 145 3.71 6.58 -3.66
N VAL A 146 2.94 5.50 -3.87
CA VAL A 146 1.77 5.16 -3.03
C VAL A 146 2.11 4.97 -1.55
N LEU A 147 3.36 4.63 -1.19
CA LEU A 147 3.78 4.52 0.22
C LEU A 147 3.67 5.85 0.95
N ARG A 148 3.88 6.96 0.24
CA ARG A 148 3.84 8.32 0.79
C ARG A 148 2.52 9.02 0.52
N TYR A 149 2.02 8.89 -0.70
CA TYR A 149 0.91 9.69 -1.21
C TYR A 149 -0.43 8.94 -1.23
N GLY A 150 -0.42 7.65 -0.93
CA GLY A 150 -1.61 6.80 -0.98
C GLY A 150 -1.96 6.17 0.37
N ILE A 151 -0.95 5.69 1.11
CA ILE A 151 -1.14 5.07 2.42
C ILE A 151 -1.16 6.19 3.49
N PRO A 152 -2.20 6.30 4.31
CA PRO A 152 -2.27 7.29 5.38
C PRO A 152 -1.16 7.15 6.44
N GLU A 153 -0.76 8.26 7.06
CA GLU A 153 0.33 8.29 8.06
C GLU A 153 0.07 7.40 9.28
N TYR A 154 -1.19 7.18 9.66
CA TYR A 154 -1.53 6.30 10.78
C TYR A 154 -1.28 4.81 10.47
N ARG A 155 -1.16 4.43 9.19
CA ARG A 155 -0.80 3.06 8.75
C ARG A 155 0.69 2.94 8.45
N LEU A 156 1.25 3.94 7.77
CA LEU A 156 2.66 3.99 7.41
C LEU A 156 3.20 5.41 7.57
N SER A 157 4.08 5.59 8.55
CA SER A 157 4.72 6.89 8.78
C SER A 157 5.59 7.28 7.58
N ASN A 158 5.43 8.51 7.12
CA ASN A 158 6.28 9.12 6.11
C ASN A 158 7.77 9.17 6.51
N THR A 159 8.07 9.14 7.82
CA THR A 159 9.44 9.08 8.33
C THR A 159 10.17 7.80 7.91
N ILE A 160 9.47 6.67 7.77
CA ILE A 160 10.05 5.41 7.29
C ILE A 160 10.48 5.56 5.82
N VAL A 161 9.65 6.23 5.01
CA VAL A 161 9.98 6.50 3.60
C VAL A 161 11.14 7.49 3.49
N ASP A 162 11.19 8.50 4.36
CA ASP A 162 12.32 9.44 4.43
C ASP A 162 13.63 8.72 4.82
N GLN A 163 13.60 7.73 5.72
CA GLN A 163 14.77 6.91 6.06
C GLN A 163 15.25 6.07 4.87
N ILE A 164 14.33 5.49 4.09
CA ILE A 164 14.66 4.75 2.87
C ILE A 164 15.34 5.67 1.84
N GLU A 165 14.88 6.91 1.71
CA GLU A 165 15.50 7.92 0.85
C GLU A 165 16.95 8.19 1.26
N VAL A 166 17.22 8.38 2.56
CA VAL A 166 18.57 8.55 3.09
C VAL A 166 19.45 7.35 2.73
N LYS A 167 18.96 6.11 2.93
CA LYS A 167 19.72 4.89 2.59
C LYS A 167 20.01 4.75 1.09
N LEU A 168 19.10 5.19 0.22
CA LEU A 168 19.38 5.22 -1.22
C LEU A 168 20.51 6.20 -1.55
N ILE A 169 20.50 7.38 -0.95
CA ILE A 169 21.54 8.40 -1.14
C ILE A 169 22.89 7.90 -0.62
N GLU A 170 22.92 7.28 0.58
CA GLU A 170 24.10 6.61 1.14
C GLU A 170 24.64 5.56 0.15
N ALA A 171 23.78 4.73 -0.44
CA ALA A 171 24.16 3.75 -1.47
C ALA A 171 24.62 4.38 -2.81
N GLY A 172 24.65 5.71 -2.90
CA GLY A 172 25.09 6.48 -4.06
C GLY A 172 24.03 6.66 -5.15
N VAL A 173 22.75 6.39 -4.86
CA VAL A 173 21.66 6.63 -5.81
C VAL A 173 21.39 8.14 -5.91
N LYS A 174 21.23 8.64 -7.13
CA LYS A 174 20.82 10.03 -7.39
C LYS A 174 19.30 10.11 -7.49
N ILE A 175 18.70 11.14 -6.92
CA ILE A 175 17.26 11.37 -6.98
C ILE A 175 17.00 12.71 -7.66
N ARG A 176 16.13 12.71 -8.67
CA ARG A 176 15.64 13.89 -9.38
C ARG A 176 14.13 14.01 -9.15
N PRO A 177 13.70 14.72 -8.09
CA PRO A 177 12.28 14.98 -7.85
C PRO A 177 11.72 15.99 -8.86
N ASN A 178 10.39 16.15 -8.87
CA ASN A 178 9.65 17.05 -9.76
C ASN A 178 10.00 16.87 -11.25
N THR A 179 10.30 15.64 -11.65
CA THR A 179 10.77 15.30 -12.99
C THR A 179 9.87 14.25 -13.62
N LEU A 180 8.88 14.71 -14.39
CA LEU A 180 8.03 13.84 -15.21
C LEU A 180 8.74 13.46 -16.52
N ILE A 181 8.89 12.15 -16.75
CA ILE A 181 9.40 11.62 -18.02
C ILE A 181 8.24 11.44 -19.00
N GLY A 182 8.38 11.98 -20.22
CA GLY A 182 7.38 11.93 -21.28
C GLY A 182 7.24 13.28 -22.00
N PRO A 183 6.77 14.35 -21.34
CA PRO A 183 6.49 15.62 -22.02
C PRO A 183 7.73 16.40 -22.47
N VAL A 184 8.75 16.51 -21.60
CA VAL A 184 9.97 17.32 -21.87
C VAL A 184 11.21 16.45 -21.93
N ILE A 185 11.42 15.60 -20.93
CA ILE A 185 12.50 14.60 -20.94
C ILE A 185 11.90 13.31 -21.46
N THR A 186 12.40 12.83 -22.60
CA THR A 186 11.95 11.58 -23.22
C THR A 186 12.95 10.44 -22.96
N LEU A 187 12.53 9.20 -23.19
CA LEU A 187 13.44 8.05 -23.13
C LEU A 187 14.62 8.22 -24.09
N ASP A 188 14.38 8.69 -25.31
CA ASP A 188 15.44 8.93 -26.30
C ASP A 188 16.50 9.91 -25.80
N ARG A 189 16.08 10.99 -25.12
CA ARG A 189 17.01 11.95 -24.52
C ARG A 189 17.83 11.32 -23.39
N LEU A 190 17.21 10.48 -22.56
CA LEU A 190 17.94 9.72 -21.54
C LEU A 190 19.00 8.81 -22.20
N PHE A 191 18.65 8.09 -23.26
CA PHE A 191 19.61 7.23 -23.95
C PHE A 191 20.74 8.03 -24.64
N GLN A 192 20.42 9.19 -25.23
CA GLN A 192 21.41 10.13 -25.76
C GLN A 192 22.39 10.63 -24.68
N ASP A 193 21.90 10.85 -23.45
CA ASP A 193 22.70 11.25 -22.30
C ASP A 193 23.54 10.11 -21.67
N GLY A 194 23.56 8.93 -22.32
CA GLY A 194 24.41 7.81 -21.95
C GLY A 194 23.82 6.83 -20.95
N TYR A 195 22.53 6.93 -20.63
CA TYR A 195 21.82 5.87 -19.91
C TYR A 195 21.81 4.59 -20.76
N LYS A 196 22.06 3.43 -20.14
CA LYS A 196 22.14 2.13 -20.83
C LYS A 196 20.84 1.35 -20.77
N ALA A 197 20.01 1.63 -19.77
CA ALA A 197 18.66 1.07 -19.64
C ALA A 197 17.78 2.04 -18.85
N ALA A 198 16.47 1.88 -19.03
CA ALA A 198 15.45 2.55 -18.24
C ALA A 198 14.49 1.50 -17.65
N PHE A 199 14.16 1.63 -16.38
CA PHE A 199 13.09 0.89 -15.72
C PHE A 199 11.89 1.83 -15.53
N ILE A 200 10.69 1.39 -15.93
CA ILE A 200 9.46 2.18 -15.82
C ILE A 200 8.61 1.58 -14.71
N GLY A 201 8.55 2.28 -13.58
CA GLY A 201 7.79 1.92 -12.39
C GLY A 201 6.89 3.06 -11.92
N THR A 202 6.22 3.73 -12.86
CA THR A 202 5.40 4.93 -12.58
C THR A 202 4.15 4.64 -11.76
N GLY A 203 3.70 3.38 -11.70
CA GLY A 203 2.45 2.99 -11.06
C GLY A 203 1.21 3.47 -11.84
N VAL A 204 0.05 3.42 -11.19
CA VAL A 204 -1.26 3.80 -11.75
C VAL A 204 -1.84 4.92 -10.90
N TRP A 205 -1.73 6.15 -11.38
CA TRP A 205 -2.20 7.35 -10.66
C TRP A 205 -3.56 7.87 -11.12
N ASN A 206 -3.97 7.52 -12.34
CA ASN A 206 -5.23 8.00 -12.88
C ASN A 206 -6.39 7.29 -12.16
N PRO A 207 -7.34 8.04 -11.57
CA PRO A 207 -8.51 7.45 -10.98
C PRO A 207 -9.42 6.83 -12.05
N LYS A 208 -10.24 5.86 -11.64
CA LYS A 208 -11.30 5.33 -12.49
C LYS A 208 -12.54 6.21 -12.34
N PRO A 209 -12.99 6.92 -13.39
CA PRO A 209 -14.19 7.72 -13.31
C PRO A 209 -15.43 6.84 -13.18
N LEU A 210 -16.47 7.39 -12.55
CA LEU A 210 -17.80 6.78 -12.49
C LEU A 210 -18.56 6.99 -13.81
N THR A 211 -18.22 8.04 -14.56
CA THR A 211 -18.87 8.40 -15.83
C THR A 211 -20.36 8.67 -15.68
N ILE A 212 -20.73 9.36 -14.59
CA ILE A 212 -22.11 9.73 -14.25
C ILE A 212 -22.30 11.24 -14.22
N LYS A 213 -23.55 11.69 -14.32
CA LYS A 213 -23.89 13.10 -14.20
C LYS A 213 -23.52 13.62 -12.81
N GLY A 214 -22.90 14.80 -12.76
CA GLY A 214 -22.49 15.46 -11.52
C GLY A 214 -21.06 15.16 -11.06
N GLU A 215 -20.32 14.29 -11.76
CA GLU A 215 -18.92 13.94 -11.40
C GLU A 215 -17.95 15.15 -11.45
N THR A 216 -18.31 16.22 -12.17
CA THR A 216 -17.51 17.45 -12.29
C THR A 216 -17.89 18.53 -11.28
N LEU A 217 -18.80 18.26 -10.33
CA LEU A 217 -19.20 19.23 -9.31
C LEU A 217 -18.03 19.50 -8.34
N GLY A 218 -17.95 20.72 -7.81
CA GLY A 218 -16.78 21.20 -7.06
C GLY A 218 -16.48 20.47 -5.74
N HIS A 219 -17.48 19.78 -5.18
CA HIS A 219 -17.37 18.94 -3.98
C HIS A 219 -17.10 17.46 -4.27
N VAL A 220 -16.89 17.10 -5.54
CA VAL A 220 -16.56 15.73 -5.95
C VAL A 220 -15.06 15.58 -6.10
N HIS A 221 -14.49 14.60 -5.40
CA HIS A 221 -13.06 14.37 -5.37
C HIS A 221 -12.75 12.89 -5.62
N TYR A 222 -11.67 12.63 -6.36
CA TYR A 222 -11.14 11.28 -6.47
C TYR A 222 -10.32 10.95 -5.23
N ALA A 223 -10.58 9.78 -4.62
CA ALA A 223 -9.93 9.36 -3.40
C ALA A 223 -8.39 9.32 -3.50
N ILE A 224 -7.85 8.92 -4.66
CA ILE A 224 -6.40 8.88 -4.89
C ILE A 224 -5.78 10.28 -4.87
N ASP A 225 -6.52 11.33 -5.22
CA ASP A 225 -6.04 12.72 -5.17
C ASP A 225 -6.21 13.29 -3.76
N TYR A 226 -7.35 13.01 -3.12
CA TYR A 226 -7.61 13.35 -1.73
C TYR A 226 -6.52 12.85 -0.79
N LEU A 227 -6.14 11.57 -0.91
CA LEU A 227 -5.14 10.94 -0.04
C LEU A 227 -3.73 11.53 -0.17
N LYS A 228 -3.40 12.22 -1.27
CA LYS A 228 -2.07 12.82 -1.46
C LYS A 228 -1.82 13.97 -0.48
N SER A 229 -2.87 14.73 -0.17
CA SER A 229 -2.80 15.92 0.68
C SER A 229 -4.17 16.21 1.34
N PRO A 230 -4.67 15.32 2.21
CA PRO A 230 -6.01 15.43 2.81
C PRO A 230 -6.30 16.79 3.44
N GLU A 231 -5.28 17.41 4.04
CA GLU A 231 -5.31 18.71 4.72
C GLU A 231 -5.61 19.89 3.78
N THR A 232 -5.42 19.71 2.47
CA THR A 232 -5.72 20.76 1.47
C THR A 232 -7.21 20.80 1.09
N TYR A 233 -7.97 19.76 1.43
CA TYR A 233 -9.37 19.63 1.09
C TYR A 233 -10.26 20.22 2.19
N ARG A 234 -11.24 21.02 1.79
CA ARG A 234 -12.27 21.57 2.69
C ARG A 234 -13.53 20.71 2.58
N LEU A 235 -13.52 19.58 3.27
CA LEU A 235 -14.67 18.68 3.30
C LEU A 235 -15.81 19.27 4.15
N GLY A 236 -17.04 18.88 3.81
CA GLY A 236 -18.22 19.17 4.62
C GLY A 236 -18.28 18.31 5.89
N LYS A 237 -19.36 18.48 6.66
CA LYS A 237 -19.61 17.68 7.88
C LYS A 237 -20.02 16.24 7.56
N ASN A 238 -20.65 16.03 6.41
CA ASN A 238 -21.04 14.72 5.91
C ASN A 238 -20.23 14.42 4.65
N VAL A 239 -19.80 13.16 4.48
CA VAL A 239 -19.06 12.73 3.29
C VAL A 239 -19.54 11.35 2.87
N ALA A 240 -19.86 11.20 1.59
CA ALA A 240 -20.09 9.91 0.95
C ALA A 240 -18.82 9.44 0.24
N VAL A 241 -18.37 8.22 0.55
CA VAL A 241 -17.24 7.56 -0.12
C VAL A 241 -17.77 6.43 -0.97
N ILE A 242 -17.48 6.44 -2.27
CA ILE A 242 -18.01 5.45 -3.22
C ILE A 242 -16.96 4.36 -3.48
N GLY A 243 -17.27 3.13 -3.08
CA GLY A 243 -16.39 1.96 -3.23
C GLY A 243 -16.02 1.31 -1.89
N ALA A 244 -15.40 0.12 -1.94
CA ALA A 244 -15.05 -0.65 -0.74
C ALA A 244 -13.70 -1.40 -0.86
N GLY A 245 -12.76 -0.83 -1.62
CA GLY A 245 -11.36 -1.30 -1.60
C GLY A 245 -10.52 -0.52 -0.60
N ASN A 246 -9.25 -0.89 -0.42
CA ASN A 246 -8.34 -0.22 0.54
C ASN A 246 -8.34 1.31 0.41
N VAL A 247 -8.29 1.83 -0.82
CA VAL A 247 -8.33 3.29 -1.08
C VAL A 247 -9.60 3.96 -0.55
N ALA A 248 -10.75 3.27 -0.59
CA ALA A 248 -12.00 3.81 -0.07
C ALA A 248 -11.98 3.89 1.46
N PHE A 249 -11.47 2.86 2.12
CA PHE A 249 -11.33 2.84 3.57
C PHE A 249 -10.28 3.84 4.07
N ASP A 250 -9.12 3.92 3.41
CA ASP A 250 -8.09 4.91 3.70
C ASP A 250 -8.65 6.33 3.55
N ALA A 251 -9.44 6.61 2.51
CA ALA A 251 -10.08 7.91 2.32
C ALA A 251 -11.15 8.20 3.38
N ALA A 252 -11.99 7.21 3.71
CA ALA A 252 -13.06 7.36 4.70
C ALA A 252 -12.50 7.64 6.11
N ARG A 253 -11.48 6.89 6.53
CA ARG A 253 -10.84 7.06 7.84
C ARG A 253 -9.99 8.33 7.89
N SER A 254 -9.31 8.67 6.80
CA SER A 254 -8.65 9.98 6.66
C SER A 254 -9.63 11.13 6.82
N ALA A 255 -10.84 11.04 6.24
CA ALA A 255 -11.86 12.07 6.39
C ALA A 255 -12.32 12.25 7.85
N ILE A 256 -12.60 11.15 8.57
CA ILE A 256 -12.93 11.20 10.01
C ILE A 256 -11.80 11.88 10.80
N ARG A 257 -10.55 11.50 10.55
CA ARG A 257 -9.37 12.07 11.24
C ARG A 257 -9.14 13.55 10.91
N ASN A 258 -9.65 14.03 9.78
CA ASN A 258 -9.62 15.44 9.38
C ASN A 258 -10.89 16.22 9.80
N GLY A 259 -11.69 15.66 10.72
CA GLY A 259 -12.78 16.39 11.39
C GLY A 259 -14.15 16.28 10.71
N VAL A 260 -14.34 15.35 9.77
CA VAL A 260 -15.66 15.05 9.23
C VAL A 260 -16.51 14.35 10.30
N GLU A 261 -17.74 14.83 10.52
CA GLU A 261 -18.63 14.32 11.57
C GLU A 261 -19.28 12.98 11.20
N LYS A 262 -19.64 12.81 9.92
CA LYS A 262 -20.27 11.58 9.41
C LYS A 262 -19.68 11.19 8.07
N VAL A 263 -19.10 9.99 8.02
CA VAL A 263 -18.64 9.37 6.77
C VAL A 263 -19.48 8.14 6.48
N THR A 264 -19.93 8.00 5.24
CA THR A 264 -20.70 6.84 4.78
C THR A 264 -20.07 6.22 3.54
N ILE A 265 -19.75 4.94 3.62
CA ILE A 265 -19.28 4.15 2.48
C ILE A 265 -20.49 3.62 1.71
N ILE A 266 -20.58 3.96 0.43
CA ILE A 266 -21.59 3.45 -0.51
C ILE A 266 -20.95 2.33 -1.32
N TYR A 267 -21.48 1.12 -1.18
CA TYR A 267 -20.95 -0.05 -1.88
C TYR A 267 -22.03 -0.86 -2.57
N ARG A 268 -21.69 -1.33 -3.78
CA ARG A 268 -22.61 -2.04 -4.68
C ARG A 268 -22.90 -3.49 -4.27
N LYS A 269 -22.24 -4.01 -3.25
CA LYS A 269 -22.43 -5.39 -2.77
C LYS A 269 -22.43 -5.43 -1.23
N GLY A 270 -22.45 -6.63 -0.65
CA GLY A 270 -22.39 -6.85 0.79
C GLY A 270 -20.97 -6.76 1.37
N PHE A 271 -20.87 -6.91 2.71
CA PHE A 271 -19.58 -6.97 3.43
C PHE A 271 -18.69 -8.13 2.94
N ASP A 272 -19.27 -9.31 2.70
CA ASP A 272 -18.53 -10.51 2.26
C ASP A 272 -17.87 -10.36 0.88
N ASP A 273 -18.32 -9.38 0.10
CA ASP A 273 -17.83 -9.07 -1.23
C ASP A 273 -16.81 -7.91 -1.25
N MET A 274 -16.45 -7.34 -0.10
CA MET A 274 -15.53 -6.20 -0.03
C MET A 274 -14.09 -6.64 -0.36
N PRO A 275 -13.39 -5.95 -1.28
CA PRO A 275 -11.99 -6.24 -1.56
C PRO A 275 -11.02 -5.85 -0.43
N ALA A 276 -11.46 -5.03 0.52
CA ALA A 276 -10.63 -4.64 1.66
C ALA A 276 -10.49 -5.77 2.67
N THR A 277 -9.42 -5.71 3.46
CA THR A 277 -9.14 -6.73 4.47
C THR A 277 -10.17 -6.67 5.60
N GLY A 278 -10.40 -7.80 6.27
CA GLY A 278 -11.30 -7.84 7.43
C GLY A 278 -10.84 -6.91 8.55
N HIS A 279 -9.53 -6.69 8.68
CA HIS A 279 -8.97 -5.71 9.61
C HIS A 279 -9.39 -4.26 9.27
N GLU A 280 -9.23 -3.81 8.02
CA GLU A 280 -9.62 -2.45 7.62
C GLU A 280 -11.13 -2.20 7.80
N ILE A 281 -11.96 -3.21 7.52
CA ILE A 281 -13.42 -3.13 7.71
C ILE A 281 -13.74 -2.94 9.20
N ARG A 282 -13.13 -3.74 10.08
CA ARG A 282 -13.34 -3.64 11.54
C ARG A 282 -12.92 -2.28 12.09
N GLU A 283 -11.72 -1.81 11.75
CA GLU A 283 -11.25 -0.51 12.24
C GLU A 283 -12.12 0.64 11.73
N SER A 284 -12.68 0.52 10.53
CA SER A 284 -13.61 1.53 9.99
C SER A 284 -14.94 1.57 10.75
N LEU A 285 -15.44 0.41 11.19
CA LEU A 285 -16.61 0.33 12.07
C LEU A 285 -16.32 0.96 13.43
N ASP A 286 -15.13 0.72 13.99
CA ASP A 286 -14.68 1.32 15.26
C ASP A 286 -14.53 2.85 15.14
N ASP A 287 -14.10 3.35 13.97
CA ASP A 287 -14.04 4.79 13.63
C ASP A 287 -15.45 5.41 13.39
N GLY A 288 -16.54 4.63 13.49
CA GLY A 288 -17.92 5.11 13.36
C GLY A 288 -18.40 5.32 11.91
N ILE A 289 -17.68 4.77 10.92
CA ILE A 289 -18.05 4.88 9.50
C ILE A 289 -19.33 4.08 9.24
N SER A 290 -20.30 4.72 8.61
CA SER A 290 -21.58 4.09 8.22
C SER A 290 -21.47 3.43 6.84
N PHE A 291 -22.38 2.50 6.54
CA PHE A 291 -22.37 1.75 5.28
C PHE A 291 -23.75 1.73 4.61
N GLU A 292 -23.78 2.07 3.32
CA GLU A 292 -24.92 1.93 2.42
C GLU A 292 -24.59 0.83 1.41
N LEU A 293 -24.98 -0.39 1.75
CA LEU A 293 -24.68 -1.59 0.96
C LEU A 293 -25.74 -1.89 -0.08
N TYR A 294 -25.34 -2.65 -1.11
CA TYR A 294 -26.18 -2.92 -2.28
C TYR A 294 -26.72 -1.63 -2.92
N LYS A 295 -25.88 -0.59 -2.93
CA LYS A 295 -26.17 0.72 -3.54
C LYS A 295 -25.13 1.05 -4.60
N TYR A 296 -25.56 1.66 -5.70
CA TYR A 296 -24.67 2.16 -6.73
C TYR A 296 -25.03 3.59 -7.12
N PRO A 297 -24.03 4.44 -7.45
CA PRO A 297 -24.29 5.83 -7.78
C PRO A 297 -24.93 5.95 -9.17
N ILE A 298 -25.97 6.77 -9.29
CA ILE A 298 -26.66 7.09 -10.56
C ILE A 298 -26.31 8.53 -11.00
N GLU A 299 -26.38 9.49 -10.08
CA GLU A 299 -26.16 10.91 -10.34
C GLU A 299 -25.68 11.59 -9.05
N ILE A 300 -24.77 12.55 -9.16
CA ILE A 300 -24.34 13.43 -8.05
C ILE A 300 -24.98 14.80 -8.22
N LYS A 301 -25.42 15.40 -7.12
CA LYS A 301 -26.07 16.72 -7.02
C LYS A 301 -25.38 17.57 -5.94
N ASP A 302 -25.69 18.86 -5.87
CA ASP A 302 -25.04 19.80 -4.93
C ASP A 302 -25.21 19.45 -3.45
N GLY A 303 -26.29 18.73 -3.07
CA GLY A 303 -26.55 18.33 -1.69
C GLY A 303 -26.34 16.85 -1.38
N GLY A 304 -25.78 16.07 -2.33
CA GLY A 304 -25.60 14.63 -2.13
C GLY A 304 -25.67 13.80 -3.40
N ILE A 305 -26.02 12.53 -3.24
CA ILE A 305 -25.93 11.53 -4.30
C ILE A 305 -27.24 10.75 -4.47
N VAL A 306 -27.66 10.55 -5.71
CA VAL A 306 -28.74 9.63 -6.07
C VAL A 306 -28.13 8.24 -6.24
N VAL A 307 -28.61 7.29 -5.45
CA VAL A 307 -28.17 5.89 -5.50
C VAL A 307 -29.31 4.98 -5.95
N GLY A 308 -29.02 4.02 -6.80
CA GLY A 308 -29.92 2.91 -7.12
C GLY A 308 -29.68 1.71 -6.22
N SER A 309 -30.67 0.82 -6.13
CA SER A 309 -30.55 -0.40 -5.34
C SER A 309 -30.04 -1.58 -6.18
N ILE A 310 -29.34 -2.51 -5.53
CA ILE A 310 -28.86 -3.75 -6.12
C ILE A 310 -29.57 -4.91 -5.46
N GLU A 311 -30.15 -5.77 -6.29
CA GLU A 311 -30.74 -7.02 -5.85
C GLU A 311 -29.71 -8.14 -6.01
N ARG A 312 -29.41 -8.82 -4.89
CA ARG A 312 -28.61 -10.04 -4.89
C ARG A 312 -29.49 -11.18 -5.39
N MET A 313 -29.08 -11.82 -6.48
CA MET A 313 -29.80 -12.93 -7.10
C MET A 313 -29.00 -14.21 -6.89
N PRO A 314 -29.46 -15.13 -6.02
CA PRO A 314 -28.85 -16.45 -5.91
C PRO A 314 -28.92 -17.19 -7.25
N ASN A 315 -27.84 -17.84 -7.68
CA ASN A 315 -27.77 -18.71 -8.86
C ASN A 315 -28.04 -18.06 -10.23
N ALA A 316 -27.64 -16.80 -10.44
CA ALA A 316 -27.94 -16.05 -11.67
C ALA A 316 -26.72 -15.75 -12.58
N GLY A 317 -25.51 -16.06 -12.15
CA GLY A 317 -24.30 -15.96 -12.96
C GLY A 317 -24.07 -17.21 -13.83
N PRO A 318 -23.11 -17.15 -14.78
CA PRO A 318 -22.60 -18.36 -15.42
C PRO A 318 -22.15 -19.36 -14.34
N ASP A 319 -22.48 -20.63 -14.53
CA ASP A 319 -22.13 -21.74 -13.62
C ASP A 319 -22.78 -21.71 -12.21
N GLY A 320 -23.89 -21.00 -12.04
CA GLY A 320 -24.62 -20.95 -10.76
C GLY A 320 -23.99 -19.99 -9.74
N GLN A 321 -23.08 -19.11 -10.17
CA GLN A 321 -22.55 -18.05 -9.33
C GLN A 321 -23.63 -17.02 -8.95
N GLU A 322 -23.40 -16.27 -7.87
CA GLU A 322 -24.28 -15.18 -7.47
C GLU A 322 -24.28 -14.05 -8.51
N GLY A 323 -25.47 -13.61 -8.91
CA GLY A 323 -25.66 -12.46 -9.79
C GLY A 323 -26.08 -11.22 -9.01
N PHE A 324 -25.75 -10.04 -9.53
CA PHE A 324 -26.17 -8.76 -8.96
C PHE A 324 -26.93 -7.98 -10.04
N LYS A 325 -28.18 -7.62 -9.75
CA LYS A 325 -29.04 -6.89 -10.69
C LYS A 325 -29.30 -5.47 -10.19
N GLN A 326 -29.04 -4.49 -11.04
CA GLN A 326 -29.35 -3.09 -10.76
C GLN A 326 -30.85 -2.84 -10.89
N ARG A 327 -31.42 -2.13 -9.91
CA ARG A 327 -32.81 -1.66 -9.86
C ARG A 327 -32.80 -0.13 -9.85
N PRO A 328 -32.65 0.53 -11.01
CA PRO A 328 -32.65 1.99 -11.11
C PRO A 328 -34.01 2.61 -10.73
N ASP A 329 -35.08 1.84 -10.83
CA ASP A 329 -36.44 2.17 -10.36
C ASP A 329 -36.54 2.30 -8.83
N GLN A 330 -35.59 1.72 -8.09
CA GLN A 330 -35.49 1.81 -6.64
C GLN A 330 -34.36 2.74 -6.23
N SER A 331 -34.45 4.01 -6.66
CA SER A 331 -33.48 5.04 -6.33
C SER A 331 -33.83 5.81 -5.05
N SER A 332 -32.82 6.18 -4.28
CA SER A 332 -32.94 7.05 -3.11
C SER A 332 -31.90 8.17 -3.17
N PHE A 333 -32.20 9.31 -2.56
CA PHE A 333 -31.25 10.41 -2.39
C PHE A 333 -30.55 10.27 -1.04
N PHE A 334 -29.22 10.37 -1.05
CA PHE A 334 -28.39 10.34 0.14
C PHE A 334 -27.72 11.72 0.29
N GLU A 335 -28.03 12.42 1.37
CA GLU A 335 -27.36 13.69 1.72
C GLU A 335 -25.93 13.44 2.15
N ALA A 336 -25.01 14.17 1.53
CA ALA A 336 -23.58 14.16 1.81
C ALA A 336 -23.02 15.56 1.58
#